data_AF-A0A2T6FD50-F1
#
_entry.id   AF-A0A2T6FD50-F1
#
_cell.length_a   1.000
_cell.length_b   1.000
_cell.length_c   1.000
_cell.angle_alpha   90.00
_cell.angle_beta   90.00
_cell.angle_gamma   90.00
#
_symmetry.space_group_name_H-M   'P 1'
#
loop_
_entity.id
_entity.type
_entity.pdbx_description
1 polymer ?
#
loop_
_entity_poly.entity_id
_entity_poly.type
_entity_poly.pdbx_seq_one_letter_code
_entity_poly.pdbx_strand_id
1 'polypeptide(L)'
;MDTNLLLDPLTRALSQSQALLALAQAGDWDSFETLVQQRQQGLLSIHDPEYLASLTQADLEAQAAELIHEIQQINRQLTGLAELNRDNTASELRHSANASKALDAYGR
;
A
#
# COMPACT_ATOMS: atom_id res chain seq x y z
N MET A 1 1.56 -25.41 -12.85
CA MET A 1 0.69 -24.52 -12.09
C MET A 1 0.15 -23.53 -13.10
N ASP A 2 -1.00 -23.85 -13.68
CA ASP A 2 -1.71 -23.00 -14.62
C ASP A 2 -2.32 -21.85 -13.81
N THR A 3 -1.51 -20.82 -13.55
CA THR A 3 -2.05 -19.52 -13.17
C THR A 3 -2.97 -19.10 -14.31
N ASN A 4 -4.28 -19.13 -14.06
CA ASN A 4 -5.26 -18.57 -14.97
C ASN A 4 -4.77 -17.18 -15.37
N LEU A 5 -4.46 -16.98 -16.65
CA LEU A 5 -3.99 -15.69 -17.19
C LEU A 5 -4.95 -14.54 -16.83
N LEU A 6 -6.20 -14.88 -16.53
CA LEU A 6 -7.23 -14.00 -16.02
C LEU A 6 -7.01 -13.54 -14.57
N LEU A 7 -6.28 -14.26 -13.72
CA LEU A 7 -5.98 -13.86 -12.35
C LEU A 7 -4.61 -13.18 -12.22
N ASP A 8 -3.73 -13.32 -13.22
CA ASP A 8 -2.40 -12.70 -13.26
C ASP A 8 -2.37 -11.23 -12.80
N PRO A 9 -3.24 -10.33 -13.31
CA PRO A 9 -3.22 -8.93 -12.87
C PRO A 9 -3.66 -8.76 -11.41
N LEU A 10 -4.57 -9.59 -10.89
CA LEU A 10 -4.95 -9.57 -9.47
C LEU A 10 -3.82 -10.10 -8.57
N THR A 11 -3.17 -11.20 -8.95
CA THR A 11 -1.99 -11.70 -8.23
C THR A 11 -0.82 -10.73 -8.28
N ARG A 12 -0.61 -10.02 -9.39
CA ARG A 12 0.39 -8.96 -9.49
C ARG A 12 0.05 -7.80 -8.56
N ALA A 13 -1.22 -7.37 -8.53
CA ALA A 13 -1.67 -6.32 -7.61
C ALA A 13 -1.51 -6.74 -6.14
N LEU A 14 -1.78 -7.99 -5.79
CA LEU A 14 -1.55 -8.55 -4.46
C LEU A 14 -0.06 -8.53 -4.07
N SER A 15 0.81 -9.01 -4.95
CA SER A 15 2.25 -9.01 -4.73
C SER A 15 2.80 -7.59 -4.56
N GLN A 16 2.33 -6.63 -5.37
CA GLN A 16 2.66 -5.21 -5.20
C GLN A 16 2.16 -4.66 -3.86
N SER A 17 0.94 -5.00 -3.43
CA SER A 17 0.42 -4.63 -2.11
C SER A 17 1.25 -5.19 -0.96
N GLN A 18 1.70 -6.44 -1.05
CA GLN A 18 2.58 -7.04 -0.04
C GLN A 18 3.96 -6.36 -0.02
N ALA A 19 4.52 -6.01 -1.18
CA ALA A 19 5.76 -5.25 -1.26
C ALA A 19 5.62 -3.87 -0.63
N LEU A 20 4.51 -3.16 -0.87
CA LEU A 20 4.20 -1.90 -0.19
C LEU A 20 4.15 -2.07 1.32
N LEU A 21 3.53 -3.15 1.82
CA LEU A 21 3.48 -3.42 3.25
C LEU A 21 4.88 -3.64 3.84
N ALA A 22 5.73 -4.38 3.15
CA ALA A 22 7.11 -4.60 3.58
C ALA A 22 7.92 -3.28 3.62
N LEU A 23 7.76 -2.42 2.61
CA LEU A 23 8.41 -1.10 2.57
C LEU A 23 7.92 -0.19 3.70
N ALA A 24 6.60 -0.14 3.95
CA ALA A 24 6.02 0.63 5.05
C ALA A 24 6.48 0.12 6.43
N GLN A 25 6.62 -1.20 6.61
CA GLN A 25 7.17 -1.79 7.83
C GLN A 25 8.66 -1.52 8.00
N ALA A 26 9.42 -1.47 6.91
CA ALA A 26 10.83 -1.09 6.93
C ALA A 26 11.07 0.42 7.11
N GLY A 27 10.00 1.23 7.02
CA GLY A 27 10.07 2.69 7.11
C GLY A 27 10.61 3.37 5.85
N ASP A 28 10.69 2.65 4.72
CA ASP A 28 11.13 3.18 3.44
C ASP A 28 9.97 3.82 2.67
N TRP A 29 9.62 5.04 3.08
CA TRP A 29 8.49 5.79 2.53
C TRP A 29 8.74 6.40 1.15
N ASP A 30 10.01 6.58 0.77
CA ASP A 30 10.40 7.12 -0.54
C ASP A 30 10.15 6.09 -1.65
N SER A 31 10.61 4.85 -1.42
CA SER A 31 10.31 3.70 -2.29
C SER A 31 8.82 3.36 -2.28
N PHE A 32 8.14 3.54 -1.15
CA PHE A 32 6.69 3.30 -1.01
C PHE A 32 5.88 4.16 -1.97
N GLU A 33 6.13 5.48 -2.02
CA GLU A 33 5.36 6.40 -2.88
C GLU A 33 5.52 6.04 -4.36
N THR A 34 6.74 5.71 -4.77
CA THR A 34 7.05 5.29 -6.15
C THR A 34 6.26 4.04 -6.55
N LEU A 35 6.20 3.05 -5.65
CA LEU A 35 5.53 1.78 -5.92
C LEU A 35 3.99 1.91 -5.86
N VAL A 36 3.46 2.83 -5.04
CA VAL A 36 2.02 3.18 -5.04
C VAL A 36 1.60 3.77 -6.39
N GLN A 37 2.38 4.68 -6.96
CA GLN A 37 2.08 5.30 -8.25
C GLN A 37 2.06 4.25 -9.37
N GLN A 38 3.04 3.35 -9.40
CA GLN A 38 3.08 2.25 -10.38
C GLN A 38 1.87 1.32 -10.24
N ARG A 39 1.45 1.01 -9.01
CA ARG A 39 0.28 0.17 -8.75
C ARG A 39 -1.02 0.84 -9.23
N GLN A 40 -1.20 2.13 -9.01
CA GLN A 40 -2.40 2.85 -9.45
C GLN A 40 -2.56 2.83 -10.96
N GLN A 41 -1.46 2.98 -11.70
CA GLN A 41 -1.48 2.86 -13.16
C GLN A 41 -1.85 1.45 -13.62
N GLY A 42 -1.36 0.41 -12.93
CA GLY A 42 -1.70 -0.98 -13.24
C GLY A 42 -3.15 -1.38 -12.89
N LEU A 43 -3.74 -0.78 -11.86
CA LEU A 43 -5.11 -1.05 -11.40
C LEU A 43 -6.19 -0.56 -12.38
N LEU A 44 -5.91 0.48 -13.16
CA LEU A 44 -6.85 1.01 -14.16
C LEU A 44 -7.23 -0.05 -15.21
N SER A 45 -6.33 -0.98 -15.52
CA SER A 45 -6.56 -2.08 -16.46
C SER A 45 -7.41 -3.21 -15.89
N ILE A 46 -7.59 -3.29 -14.57
CA ILE A 46 -8.31 -4.39 -13.88
C ILE A 46 -9.82 -4.07 -13.76
N HIS A 47 -10.21 -2.81 -13.94
CA HIS A 47 -11.60 -2.37 -13.85
C HIS A 47 -12.37 -2.52 -15.17
N ASP A 48 -11.80 -3.25 -16.14
CA ASP A 48 -12.43 -3.49 -17.43
C ASP A 48 -13.63 -4.44 -17.27
N PRO A 49 -14.85 -4.04 -17.69
CA PRO A 49 -16.02 -4.91 -17.63
C PRO A 49 -15.87 -6.19 -18.45
N GLU A 50 -15.07 -6.20 -19.53
CA GLU A 50 -14.80 -7.42 -20.30
C GLU A 50 -13.96 -8.44 -19.52
N TYR A 51 -13.04 -7.93 -18.69
CA TYR A 51 -12.22 -8.75 -17.81
C TYR A 51 -13.04 -9.36 -16.67
N LEU A 52 -13.96 -8.58 -16.07
CA LEU A 52 -14.89 -9.10 -15.07
C LEU A 52 -15.83 -10.17 -15.65
N ALA A 53 -16.35 -9.95 -16.87
CA ALA A 53 -17.17 -10.95 -17.56
C ALA A 53 -16.40 -12.25 -17.84
N SER A 54 -15.11 -12.14 -18.19
CA SER A 54 -14.22 -13.29 -18.42
C SER A 54 -13.97 -14.08 -17.13
N LEU A 55 -13.83 -13.41 -15.98
CA LEU A 55 -13.69 -14.06 -14.67
C LEU A 55 -14.97 -14.81 -14.27
N THR A 56 -16.14 -14.23 -14.49
CA THR A 56 -17.43 -14.89 -14.22
C THR A 56 -17.66 -16.08 -15.16
N GLN A 57 -17.32 -15.96 -16.45
CA GLN A 57 -17.42 -17.09 -17.39
C GLN A 57 -16.48 -18.25 -17.05
N ALA A 58 -15.33 -17.96 -16.43
CA ALA A 58 -14.36 -18.96 -16.00
C ALA A 58 -14.64 -19.54 -14.60
N ASP A 59 -15.73 -19.14 -13.92
CA ASP A 59 -16.06 -19.50 -12.54
C ASP A 59 -14.95 -19.11 -11.53
N LEU A 60 -14.18 -18.06 -11.86
CA LEU A 60 -13.06 -17.55 -11.06
C LEU A 60 -13.46 -16.38 -10.17
N GLU A 61 -14.74 -16.02 -10.16
CA GLU A 61 -15.27 -14.86 -9.41
C GLU A 61 -15.01 -14.98 -7.90
N ALA A 62 -15.16 -16.19 -7.35
CA ALA A 62 -14.87 -16.45 -5.94
C ALA A 62 -13.37 -16.23 -5.60
N GLN A 63 -12.46 -16.74 -6.43
CA GLN A 63 -11.01 -16.54 -6.24
C GLN A 63 -10.60 -15.08 -6.44
N ALA A 64 -11.17 -14.41 -7.45
CA ALA A 64 -10.93 -13.00 -7.68
C ALA A 64 -11.42 -12.15 -6.50
N ALA A 65 -12.60 -12.44 -5.96
CA ALA A 65 -13.13 -11.76 -4.77
C ALA A 65 -12.23 -11.97 -3.54
N GLU A 66 -11.70 -13.17 -3.35
CA GLU A 66 -10.77 -13.48 -2.25
C GLU A 66 -9.47 -12.68 -2.37
N LEU A 67 -8.86 -12.64 -3.57
CA LEU A 67 -7.69 -11.82 -3.87
C LEU A 67 -7.95 -10.32 -3.66
N ILE A 68 -9.09 -9.81 -4.11
CA ILE A 68 -9.50 -8.41 -3.90
C ILE A 68 -9.64 -8.14 -2.40
N HIS A 69 -10.23 -9.05 -1.64
CA HIS A 69 -10.40 -8.90 -0.20
C HIS A 69 -9.05 -8.86 0.53
N GLU A 70 -8.09 -9.71 0.15
CA GLU A 70 -6.72 -9.66 0.68
C GLU A 70 -6.04 -8.32 0.38
N ILE A 71 -6.15 -7.83 -0.86
CA ILE A 71 -5.62 -6.52 -1.26
C ILE A 71 -6.23 -5.40 -0.40
N GLN A 72 -7.54 -5.46 -0.13
CA GLN A 72 -8.23 -4.49 0.73
C GLN A 72 -7.78 -4.58 2.20
N GLN A 73 -7.49 -5.77 2.72
CA GLN A 73 -6.94 -5.94 4.06
C GLN A 73 -5.54 -5.31 4.16
N ILE A 74 -4.67 -5.56 3.19
CA ILE A 74 -3.33 -4.96 3.15
C ILE A 74 -3.43 -3.44 3.05
N ASN A 75 -4.32 -2.91 2.22
CA ASN A 75 -4.56 -1.47 2.13
C ASN A 75 -4.97 -0.87 3.49
N ARG A 76 -5.84 -1.54 4.26
CA ARG A 76 -6.21 -1.07 5.60
C ARG A 76 -5.02 -1.05 6.56
N GLN A 77 -4.16 -2.06 6.51
CA GLN A 77 -2.94 -2.10 7.32
C GLN A 77 -1.97 -0.97 6.93
N LEU A 78 -1.82 -0.72 5.64
CA LEU A 78 -1.00 0.38 5.11
C LEU A 78 -1.49 1.75 5.58
N THR A 79 -2.81 1.98 5.55
CA THR A 79 -3.39 3.22 6.08
C THR A 79 -3.06 3.40 7.57
N GLY A 80 -3.18 2.34 8.37
CA GLY A 80 -2.83 2.39 9.79
C GLY A 80 -1.34 2.67 10.03
N LEU A 81 -0.44 2.08 9.23
CA LEU A 81 0.99 2.36 9.31
C LEU A 81 1.32 3.80 8.90
N ALA A 82 0.66 4.33 7.87
CA ALA A 82 0.83 5.71 7.43
C ALA A 82 0.34 6.72 8.49
N GLU A 83 -0.79 6.44 9.15
CA GLU A 83 -1.29 7.25 10.27
C GLU A 83 -0.31 7.24 11.45
N LEU A 84 0.17 6.05 11.84
CA LEU A 84 1.15 5.90 12.91
C LEU A 84 2.46 6.65 12.59
N ASN A 85 2.94 6.57 11.35
CA ASN A 85 4.14 7.29 10.93
C ASN A 85 3.95 8.81 10.97
N ARG A 86 2.77 9.31 10.57
CA ARG A 86 2.44 10.73 10.64
C ARG A 86 2.45 11.24 12.08
N ASP A 87 1.90 10.46 13.01
CA ASP A 87 1.88 10.81 14.43
C ASP A 87 3.28 10.78 15.05
N ASN A 88 4.11 9.79 14.70
CA ASN A 88 5.50 9.72 15.13
C ASN A 88 6.31 10.93 14.63
N THR A 89 6.20 11.26 13.33
CA THR A 89 6.86 12.43 12.73
C THR A 89 6.42 13.73 13.40
N ALA A 90 5.12 13.89 13.69
CA ALA A 90 4.61 15.07 14.39
C ALA A 90 5.16 15.17 15.82
N SER A 91 5.33 14.04 16.51
CA SER A 91 5.89 13.97 17.85
C SER A 91 7.39 14.29 17.87
N GLU A 92 8.15 13.76 16.92
CA GLU A 92 9.58 14.05 16.73
C GLU A 92 9.82 15.53 16.40
N LEU A 93 9.00 16.14 15.54
CA LEU A 93 9.06 17.57 15.24
C LEU A 93 8.81 18.44 16.49
N ARG A 94 7.86 18.06 17.34
CA ARG A 94 7.61 18.76 18.61
C ARG A 94 8.80 18.62 19.57
N HIS A 95 9.38 17.44 19.67
CA HIS A 95 10.57 17.21 20.49
C HIS A 95 11.78 18.00 19.98
N SER A 96 12.01 18.02 18.67
CA SER A 96 13.08 18.79 18.01
C SER A 96 12.89 20.30 18.17
N ALA A 97 11.65 20.80 18.04
CA ALA A 97 11.33 22.21 18.27
C ALA A 97 11.54 22.62 19.74
N ASN A 98 11.20 21.76 20.69
CA ASN A 98 11.44 22.01 22.11
C ASN A 98 12.93 21.92 22.47
N ALA A 99 13.67 20.97 21.87
CA ALA A 99 15.12 20.86 22.04
C ALA A 99 15.85 22.08 21.47
N SER A 100 15.45 22.55 20.28
CA SER A 100 15.99 23.78 19.68
C SER A 100 15.73 25.02 20.56
N LYS A 101 14.52 25.15 21.13
CA LYS A 101 14.21 26.23 22.09
C LYS A 101 15.02 26.14 23.38
N ALA A 102 15.27 24.94 23.89
CA ALA A 102 16.09 24.74 25.08
C ALA A 102 17.57 25.07 24.80
N LEU A 103 18.11 24.69 23.65
CA LEU A 103 19.47 25.06 23.24
C LEU A 103 19.62 26.58 23.07
N ASP A 104 18.63 27.27 22.51
CA ASP A 104 18.64 28.73 22.37
C ASP A 104 18.52 29.45 23.73
N ALA A 105 17.78 28.87 24.69
CA ALA A 105 17.61 29.42 26.03
C ALA A 105 18.81 29.20 26.99
N TYR A 106 19.56 28.11 26.81
CA TYR A 106 20.74 27.78 27.62
C TYR A 106 22.08 28.13 26.92
N GLY A 107 22.05 28.52 25.65
CA GLY A 107 23.23 28.84 24.83
C GLY A 107 23.77 30.27 24.99
N ARG A 108 23.40 31.00 26.03
CA ARG A 108 23.86 32.36 26.31
C ARG A 108 24.40 32.53 27.73
#